data_AF-A0A9Q0UQ61-F1
#
_entry.id   AF-A0A9Q0UQ61-F1
#
_cell.length_a   1.000
_cell.length_b   1.000
_cell.length_c   1.000
_cell.angle_alpha   90.00
_cell.angle_beta   90.00
_cell.angle_gamma   90.00
#
_symmetry.space_group_name_H-M   'P 1'
#
loop_
_entity.id
_entity.type
_entity.pdbx_description
1 polymer ?
#
loop_
_entity_poly.entity_id
_entity_poly.type
_entity_poly.pdbx_seq_one_letter_code
_entity_poly.pdbx_strand_id
1 'polypeptide(L)'
;MFGFSSRVQSGSSFEAELMAVREALKLAWDKGLRRVILESDSESVVNRIRNQTIRQPKNQMEEIILECQGYGSRAWSCFIQHTRREGNFAADALTKKLASESFELHVWNHPPESLSLILLADMIGMEVPRHGALDKNQIAQLKVMKRELLARNLHWY
;
A
#
# COMPACT_ATOMS: atom_id res chain seq x y z
N MET A 1 -1.15 -10.95 6.90
CA MET A 1 -0.86 -9.74 6.07
C MET A 1 -0.91 -8.49 6.95
N PHE A 2 -0.06 -7.48 6.71
CA PHE A 2 0.00 -6.23 7.51
C PHE A 2 -0.33 -5.02 6.64
N GLY A 3 -1.03 -4.03 7.20
CA GLY A 3 -1.34 -2.76 6.53
C GLY A 3 -0.99 -1.57 7.42
N PHE A 4 -0.65 -0.44 6.82
CA PHE A 4 -0.44 0.82 7.54
C PHE A 4 -1.00 1.97 6.71
N SER A 5 -1.34 3.07 7.37
CA SER A 5 -1.73 4.31 6.72
C SER A 5 -1.25 5.46 7.59
N SER A 6 -0.74 6.49 6.92
CA SER A 6 -0.19 7.69 7.56
C SER A 6 -0.81 8.91 6.91
N ARG A 7 -1.13 9.93 7.72
CA ARG A 7 -1.53 11.22 7.19
C ARG A 7 -0.27 12.00 6.84
N VAL A 8 -0.05 12.28 5.57
CA VAL A 8 1.06 13.13 5.11
C VAL A 8 0.48 14.50 4.77
N GLN A 9 0.98 15.56 5.42
CA GLN A 9 0.76 16.91 4.93
C GLN A 9 1.76 17.15 3.79
N SER A 10 1.28 17.20 2.55
CA SER A 10 2.11 17.41 1.35
C SER A 10 1.59 18.57 0.52
N GLY A 11 2.49 19.31 -0.13
CA GLY A 11 2.15 20.33 -1.12
C GLY A 11 1.77 19.78 -2.49
N SER A 12 1.98 18.48 -2.75
CA SER A 12 1.61 17.83 -4.01
C SER A 12 1.32 16.33 -3.86
N SER A 13 0.54 15.76 -4.78
CA SER A 13 0.32 14.30 -4.84
C SER A 13 1.63 13.51 -4.99
N PHE A 14 2.60 14.03 -5.73
CA PHE A 14 3.92 13.41 -5.87
C PHE A 14 4.63 13.29 -4.52
N GLU A 15 4.60 14.36 -3.72
CA GLU A 15 5.25 14.41 -2.40
C GLU A 15 4.56 13.49 -1.40
N ALA A 16 3.22 13.46 -1.37
CA ALA A 16 2.48 12.50 -0.54
C ALA A 16 2.87 11.05 -0.85
N GLU A 17 2.89 10.68 -2.13
CA GLU A 17 3.24 9.32 -2.56
C GLU A 17 4.69 8.97 -2.23
N LEU A 18 5.63 9.88 -2.48
CA LEU A 18 7.04 9.67 -2.15
C LEU A 18 7.24 9.44 -0.64
N MET A 19 6.55 10.22 0.20
CA MET A 19 6.57 10.08 1.65
C MET A 19 5.94 8.76 2.10
N ALA A 20 4.82 8.36 1.49
CA ALA A 20 4.18 7.07 1.78
C ALA A 20 5.11 5.89 1.48
N VAL A 21 5.82 5.92 0.35
CA VAL A 21 6.83 4.90 0.00
C VAL A 21 7.96 4.86 1.03
N ARG A 22 8.48 6.03 1.47
CA ARG A 22 9.52 6.10 2.50
C ARG A 22 9.06 5.43 3.80
N GLU A 23 7.88 5.78 4.29
CA GLU A 23 7.34 5.21 5.54
C GLU A 23 7.10 3.69 5.41
N ALA A 24 6.64 3.22 4.25
CA ALA A 24 6.47 1.79 3.97
C ALA A 24 7.79 1.02 4.10
N LEU A 25 8.85 1.54 3.47
CA LEU A 25 10.18 0.93 3.48
C LEU A 25 10.75 0.89 4.89
N LYS A 26 10.63 2.01 5.62
CA LYS A 26 11.06 2.12 7.01
C LYS A 26 10.34 1.12 7.90
N LEU A 27 9.01 1.10 7.85
CA LEU A 27 8.20 0.19 8.66
C LEU A 27 8.54 -1.27 8.35
N ALA A 28 8.64 -1.63 7.07
CA ALA A 28 8.96 -2.99 6.66
C ALA A 28 10.34 -3.44 7.18
N TRP A 29 11.34 -2.55 7.12
CA TRP A 29 12.66 -2.82 7.66
C TRP A 29 12.63 -2.98 9.19
N ASP A 30 12.00 -2.05 9.90
CA ASP A 30 11.91 -2.03 11.37
C ASP A 30 11.15 -3.24 11.91
N LYS A 31 10.19 -3.78 11.13
CA LYS A 31 9.48 -5.02 11.41
C LYS A 31 10.30 -6.28 11.13
N GLY A 32 11.53 -6.15 10.64
CA GLY A 32 12.41 -7.28 10.36
C GLY A 32 12.05 -8.05 9.09
N LEU A 33 11.24 -7.47 8.20
CA LEU A 33 10.93 -8.12 6.92
C LEU A 33 12.20 -8.22 6.06
N ARG A 34 12.33 -9.32 5.33
CA ARG A 34 13.53 -9.61 4.50
C ARG A 34 13.22 -9.86 3.03
N ARG A 35 11.95 -10.02 2.68
CA ARG A 35 11.46 -10.15 1.31
C ARG A 35 10.25 -9.26 1.16
N VAL A 36 10.38 -8.17 0.42
CA VAL A 36 9.37 -7.11 0.30
C VAL A 36 9.19 -6.73 -1.16
N ILE A 37 7.95 -6.71 -1.59
CA ILE A 37 7.52 -6.05 -2.82
C ILE A 37 6.70 -4.85 -2.36
N LEU A 38 7.15 -3.66 -2.73
CA LEU A 38 6.44 -2.41 -2.47
C LEU A 38 5.81 -1.96 -3.78
N GLU A 39 4.50 -1.85 -3.78
CA GLU A 39 3.72 -1.41 -4.92
C GLU A 39 3.25 0.03 -4.70
N SER A 40 3.41 0.87 -5.73
CA SER A 40 2.89 2.24 -5.76
C SER A 40 2.15 2.45 -7.07
N ASP A 41 1.05 3.20 -7.01
CA ASP A 41 0.28 3.62 -8.18
C ASP A 41 0.87 4.87 -8.88
N SER A 42 1.94 5.43 -8.31
CA SER A 42 2.66 6.57 -8.87
C SER A 42 3.88 6.12 -9.63
N GLU A 43 3.71 5.89 -10.94
CA GLU A 43 4.82 5.59 -11.85
C GLU A 43 5.95 6.64 -11.75
N SER A 44 5.58 7.91 -11.52
CA SER A 44 6.54 9.00 -11.36
C SER A 44 7.45 8.83 -10.14
N VAL A 45 6.92 8.36 -9.01
CA VAL A 45 7.69 8.10 -7.77
C VAL A 45 8.58 6.87 -7.97
N VAL A 46 8.02 5.78 -8.51
CA VAL A 46 8.78 4.56 -8.79
C VAL A 46 9.96 4.84 -9.73
N ASN A 47 9.73 5.59 -10.81
CA ASN A 47 10.76 5.94 -11.77
C ASN A 47 11.86 6.81 -11.17
N ARG A 48 11.51 7.79 -10.31
CA ARG A 48 12.52 8.60 -9.63
C ARG A 48 13.36 7.77 -8.66
N ILE A 49 12.74 6.95 -7.83
CA ILE A 49 13.48 6.09 -6.89
C ILE A 49 14.40 5.12 -7.64
N ARG A 50 13.96 4.51 -8.74
CA ARG A 50 14.75 3.48 -9.42
C ARG A 50 15.83 4.03 -10.36
N ASN A 51 15.54 5.12 -11.06
CA ASN A 51 16.34 5.55 -12.20
C ASN A 51 17.08 6.87 -11.96
N GLN A 52 16.65 7.68 -10.98
CA GLN A 52 17.30 8.96 -10.74
C GLN A 52 18.64 8.74 -10.02
N THR A 53 19.74 9.19 -10.64
CA THR A 53 21.04 9.23 -9.97
C THR A 53 21.20 10.58 -9.29
N ILE A 54 21.24 10.60 -7.95
CA ILE A 54 21.46 11.83 -7.18
C ILE A 54 22.86 11.75 -6.56
N ARG A 55 23.74 12.67 -6.94
CA ARG A 55 25.10 12.78 -6.35
C ARG A 55 25.10 13.64 -5.08
N GLN A 56 24.35 14.74 -5.12
CA GLN A 56 24.17 15.67 -4.01
C GLN A 56 22.72 16.15 -4.06
N PRO A 57 21.92 15.94 -3.00
CA PRO A 57 20.55 16.39 -2.96
C PRO A 57 20.50 17.92 -2.86
N LYS A 58 19.62 18.54 -3.64
CA LYS A 58 19.42 19.99 -3.69
C LYS A 58 18.16 20.45 -2.97
N ASN A 59 17.28 19.52 -2.60
CA ASN A 59 16.01 19.78 -1.93
C ASN A 59 15.58 18.53 -1.13
N GLN A 60 14.60 18.73 -0.26
CA GLN A 60 14.06 17.67 0.62
C GLN A 60 13.52 16.45 -0.17
N MET A 61 12.96 16.65 -1.36
CA MET A 61 12.45 15.53 -2.16
C MET A 61 13.58 14.64 -2.67
N GLU A 62 14.70 15.23 -3.09
CA GLU A 62 15.90 14.48 -3.48
C GLU A 62 16.54 13.75 -2.30
N GLU A 63 16.48 14.33 -1.09
CA GLU A 63 16.91 13.64 0.15
C GLU A 63 16.06 12.40 0.42
N ILE A 64 14.73 12.51 0.30
CA ILE A 64 13.82 11.38 0.50
C ILE A 64 14.02 10.31 -0.59
N ILE A 65 14.22 10.70 -1.84
CA ILE A 65 14.52 9.75 -2.93
C ILE A 65 15.80 8.98 -2.64
N LEU A 66 16.87 9.68 -2.21
CA LEU A 66 18.12 9.05 -1.80
C LEU A 66 17.93 8.10 -0.61
N GLU A 67 17.14 8.50 0.39
CA GLU A 67 16.82 7.64 1.53
C GLU A 67 16.13 6.35 1.07
N CYS A 68 15.09 6.46 0.23
CA CYS A 68 14.39 5.33 -0.38
C CYS A 68 15.34 4.41 -1.17
N GLN A 69 16.26 5.00 -1.94
CA GLN A 69 17.30 4.25 -2.67
C GLN A 69 18.24 3.51 -1.72
N GLY A 70 18.60 4.14 -0.59
CA GLY A 70 19.42 3.55 0.46
C GLY A 70 18.82 2.32 1.12
N TYR A 71 17.49 2.13 1.05
CA TYR A 71 16.89 0.86 1.46
C TYR A 71 17.30 -0.30 0.54
N GLY A 72 17.52 -0.06 -0.75
CA GLY A 72 17.92 -1.09 -1.71
C GLY A 72 19.27 -1.76 -1.41
N SER A 73 20.16 -1.11 -0.64
CA SER A 73 21.48 -1.63 -0.27
C SER A 73 21.51 -2.37 1.07
N ARG A 74 20.37 -2.46 1.78
CA ARG A 74 20.31 -3.16 3.07
C ARG A 74 20.29 -4.68 2.88
N ALA A 75 20.50 -5.41 3.98
CA ALA A 75 20.50 -6.88 4.00
C ALA A 75 19.08 -7.48 3.92
N TRP A 76 18.39 -7.25 2.79
CA TRP A 76 17.07 -7.79 2.46
C TRP A 76 16.85 -7.78 0.94
N SER A 77 15.84 -8.51 0.47
CA SER A 77 15.32 -8.45 -0.89
C SER A 77 14.14 -7.50 -0.93
N CYS A 78 14.31 -6.32 -1.51
CA CYS A 78 13.26 -5.32 -1.65
C CYS A 78 13.13 -4.89 -3.11
N PHE A 79 11.91 -4.99 -3.65
CA PHE A 79 11.60 -4.54 -5.00
C PHE A 79 10.48 -3.50 -4.96
N ILE A 80 10.73 -2.33 -5.58
CA ILE A 80 9.75 -1.27 -5.71
C ILE A 80 9.21 -1.31 -7.13
N GLN A 81 7.89 -1.43 -7.29
CA GLN A 81 7.25 -1.51 -8.60
C GLN A 81 6.02 -0.63 -8.71
N HIS A 82 5.76 -0.22 -9.94
CA HIS A 82 4.51 0.45 -10.29
C HIS A 82 3.43 -0.60 -10.46
N THR A 83 2.30 -0.42 -9.77
CA THR A 83 1.06 -1.17 -10.01
C THR A 83 -0.01 -0.21 -10.50
N ARG A 84 -0.97 -0.66 -11.29
CA ARG A 84 -2.09 0.22 -11.67
C ARG A 84 -2.92 0.51 -10.42
N ARG A 85 -3.57 1.68 -10.35
CA ARG A 85 -4.52 2.01 -9.28
C ARG A 85 -5.55 0.91 -9.00
N GLU A 86 -5.94 0.19 -10.04
CA GLU A 86 -6.86 -0.95 -9.98
C GLU A 86 -6.33 -2.13 -9.12
N GLY A 87 -5.02 -2.21 -8.86
CA GLY A 87 -4.40 -3.15 -7.92
C GLY A 87 -4.14 -2.56 -6.53
N ASN A 88 -4.36 -1.25 -6.31
CA ASN A 88 -4.02 -0.57 -5.05
C ASN A 88 -5.25 -0.21 -4.18
N PHE A 89 -6.40 -0.84 -4.43
CA PHE A 89 -7.66 -0.51 -3.75
C PHE A 89 -7.59 -0.65 -2.22
N ALA A 90 -6.80 -1.60 -1.72
CA ALA A 90 -6.64 -1.80 -0.29
C ALA A 90 -5.95 -0.60 0.37
N ALA A 91 -4.89 -0.05 -0.24
CA ALA A 91 -4.20 1.13 0.28
C ALA A 91 -5.09 2.39 0.20
N ASP A 92 -5.79 2.60 -0.91
CA ASP A 92 -6.74 3.71 -1.06
C ASP A 92 -7.85 3.68 0.01
N ALA A 93 -8.38 2.49 0.28
CA ALA A 93 -9.41 2.30 1.28
C ALA A 93 -8.88 2.53 2.72
N LEU A 94 -7.62 2.17 3.00
CA LEU A 94 -6.96 2.51 4.28
C LEU A 94 -6.78 4.03 4.44
N THR A 95 -6.32 4.72 3.40
CA THR A 95 -6.13 6.18 3.43
C THR A 95 -7.45 6.91 3.66
N LYS A 96 -8.53 6.49 2.97
CA LYS A 96 -9.88 7.04 3.18
C LYS A 96 -10.40 6.82 4.61
N LYS A 97 -10.09 5.66 5.21
CA LYS A 97 -10.44 5.38 6.60
C LYS A 97 -9.67 6.25 7.58
N LEU A 98 -8.39 6.48 7.33
CA LEU A 98 -7.58 7.39 8.15
C LEU A 98 -7.99 8.87 7.97
N ALA A 99 -8.58 9.26 6.83
CA ALA A 99 -9.14 10.60 6.66
C ALA A 99 -10.35 10.83 7.58
N SER A 100 -11.14 9.78 7.86
CA SER A 100 -12.27 9.83 8.79
C SER A 100 -11.89 9.71 10.28
N GLU A 101 -10.65 9.37 10.59
CA GLU A 101 -10.16 9.14 11.96
C GLU A 101 -9.01 10.12 12.30
N SER A 102 -8.88 10.61 13.53
CA SER A 102 -7.89 11.64 13.90
C SER A 102 -6.46 11.11 14.13
N PHE A 103 -6.03 10.07 13.41
CA PHE A 103 -4.72 9.45 13.61
C PHE A 103 -3.65 10.01 12.67
N GLU A 104 -2.43 10.22 13.17
CA GLU A 104 -1.25 10.60 12.37
C GLU A 104 -0.63 9.38 11.66
N LEU A 105 -0.52 8.25 12.37
CA LEU A 105 -0.08 6.96 11.85
C LEU A 105 -0.90 5.85 12.52
N HIS A 106 -1.44 4.93 11.72
CA HIS A 106 -2.08 3.73 12.23
C HIS A 106 -1.53 2.48 11.54
N VAL A 107 -1.14 1.49 12.34
CA VAL A 107 -0.64 0.19 11.86
C VAL A 107 -1.65 -0.88 12.22
N TRP A 108 -2.20 -1.53 11.19
CA TRP A 108 -3.10 -2.67 11.32
C TRP A 108 -2.28 -3.97 11.29
N ASN A 109 -2.24 -4.65 12.44
CA ASN A 109 -1.63 -6.00 12.53
C ASN A 109 -2.45 -7.07 11.79
N HIS A 110 -3.74 -6.81 11.60
CA HIS A 110 -4.65 -7.61 10.80
C HIS A 110 -5.50 -6.67 9.95
N PRO A 111 -5.82 -7.02 8.70
CA PRO A 111 -6.63 -6.17 7.85
C PRO A 111 -7.98 -5.87 8.54
N PRO A 112 -8.39 -4.59 8.65
CA PRO A 112 -9.67 -4.25 9.23
C PRO A 112 -10.81 -4.90 8.45
N GLU A 113 -11.90 -5.28 9.13
CA GLU A 113 -13.01 -6.01 8.51
C GLU A 113 -13.61 -5.27 7.31
N SER A 114 -13.57 -3.94 7.31
CA SER A 114 -13.97 -3.09 6.19
C SER A 114 -13.20 -3.36 4.89
N LEU A 115 -11.98 -3.89 4.96
CA LEU A 115 -11.17 -4.28 3.80
C LEU A 115 -11.34 -5.75 3.42
N SER A 116 -12.00 -6.55 4.25
CA SER A 116 -12.10 -7.99 4.06
C SER A 116 -12.65 -8.35 2.68
N LEU A 117 -13.71 -7.68 2.22
CA LEU A 117 -14.28 -7.95 0.90
C LEU A 117 -13.39 -7.45 -0.25
N ILE A 118 -12.65 -6.35 -0.07
CA ILE A 118 -11.72 -5.82 -1.08
C ILE A 118 -10.54 -6.77 -1.25
N LEU A 119 -9.98 -7.27 -0.14
CA LEU A 119 -8.89 -8.23 -0.15
C LEU A 119 -9.30 -9.58 -0.73
N LEU A 120 -10.53 -10.02 -0.44
CA LEU A 120 -11.07 -11.24 -1.05
C LEU A 120 -11.29 -11.06 -2.56
N ALA A 121 -11.76 -9.89 -3.00
CA ALA A 121 -11.92 -9.57 -4.42
C ALA A 121 -10.56 -9.60 -5.14
N ASP A 122 -9.53 -9.00 -4.55
CA ASP A 122 -8.16 -9.02 -5.07
C ASP A 122 -7.59 -10.46 -5.14
N MET A 123 -7.77 -11.25 -4.08
CA MET A 123 -7.31 -12.65 -4.03
C MET A 123 -7.88 -13.52 -5.16
N ILE A 124 -9.11 -13.25 -5.59
CA ILE A 124 -9.78 -14.02 -6.65
C ILE A 124 -9.66 -13.35 -8.04
N GLY A 125 -8.93 -12.24 -8.16
CA GLY A 125 -8.76 -11.49 -9.40
C GLY A 125 -10.05 -10.83 -9.90
N MET A 126 -10.97 -10.47 -9.00
CA MET A 126 -12.20 -9.78 -9.35
C MET A 126 -11.90 -8.31 -9.69
N GLU A 127 -12.25 -7.88 -10.90
CA GLU A 127 -12.13 -6.48 -11.29
C GLU A 127 -13.04 -5.59 -10.44
N VAL A 128 -12.44 -4.62 -9.73
CA VAL A 128 -13.17 -3.61 -8.97
C VAL A 128 -13.23 -2.31 -9.80
N PRO A 129 -14.42 -1.70 -10.01
CA PRO A 129 -14.54 -0.50 -10.82
C PRO A 129 -13.72 0.68 -10.28
N ARG A 130 -13.24 1.54 -11.20
CA ARG A 130 -12.35 2.71 -10.98
C ARG A 130 -12.72 3.70 -9.86
N HIS A 131 -13.93 3.61 -9.30
CA HIS A 131 -14.41 4.49 -8.21
C HIS A 131 -14.35 3.82 -6.82
N GLY A 132 -13.77 2.61 -6.72
CA GLY A 132 -13.37 2.01 -5.44
C GLY A 132 -14.52 1.56 -4.54
N ALA A 133 -15.68 1.24 -5.11
CA ALA A 133 -16.76 0.58 -4.39
C ALA A 133 -17.18 -0.66 -5.16
N LEU A 134 -17.08 -1.82 -4.50
CA LEU A 134 -17.73 -3.05 -4.95
C LEU A 134 -19.22 -2.75 -5.15
N ASP A 135 -19.79 -3.14 -6.28
CA ASP A 135 -21.23 -2.99 -6.48
C ASP A 135 -22.03 -3.97 -5.60
N LYS A 136 -23.36 -3.80 -5.54
CA LYS A 136 -24.23 -4.64 -4.69
C LYS A 136 -24.13 -6.13 -5.02
N ASN A 137 -23.95 -6.49 -6.29
CA ASN A 137 -23.86 -7.88 -6.73
C ASN A 137 -22.50 -8.47 -6.37
N GLN A 138 -21.42 -7.73 -6.59
CA GLN A 138 -20.07 -8.09 -6.17
C GLN A 138 -20.00 -8.29 -4.65
N ILE A 139 -20.58 -7.37 -3.88
CA ILE A 139 -20.66 -7.49 -2.41
C ILE A 139 -21.42 -8.76 -1.99
N ALA A 140 -22.55 -9.06 -2.64
CA ALA A 140 -23.34 -10.24 -2.33
C ALA A 140 -22.56 -11.54 -2.60
N GLN A 141 -21.91 -11.63 -3.76
CA GLN A 141 -21.06 -12.77 -4.13
C GLN A 141 -19.90 -12.97 -3.14
N LEU A 142 -19.16 -11.90 -2.84
CA LEU A 142 -18.03 -11.95 -1.91
C LEU A 142 -18.46 -12.30 -0.48
N LYS A 143 -19.64 -11.87 -0.04
CA LYS A 143 -20.19 -12.26 1.27
C LYS A 143 -20.53 -13.74 1.35
N VAL A 144 -21.09 -14.32 0.29
CA VAL A 144 -21.37 -15.77 0.21
C VAL A 144 -20.05 -16.54 0.25
N MET A 145 -19.09 -16.17 -0.59
CA MET A 145 -17.79 -16.82 -0.63
C MET A 145 -17.02 -16.70 0.70
N LYS A 146 -17.04 -15.53 1.35
CA LYS A 146 -16.45 -15.35 2.68
C LYS A 146 -17.07 -16.30 3.71
N ARG A 147 -18.39 -16.49 3.68
CA ARG A 147 -19.09 -17.44 4.58
C ARG A 147 -18.69 -18.89 4.30
N GLU A 148 -18.58 -19.27 3.02
CA GLU A 148 -18.16 -20.62 2.63
C GLU A 148 -16.71 -20.92 3.04
N LEU A 149 -15.80 -19.97 2.88
CA LEU A 149 -14.40 -20.11 3.31
C LEU A 149 -14.30 -20.26 4.82
N LEU A 150 -15.04 -19.45 5.59
CA LEU A 150 -15.10 -19.55 7.05
C LEU A 150 -15.69 -20.89 7.51
N ALA A 151 -16.76 -21.38 6.86
CA ALA A 151 -17.34 -22.68 7.16
C ALA A 151 -16.39 -23.86 6.89
N ARG A 152 -15.38 -23.65 6.05
CA ARG A 152 -14.33 -24.63 5.73
C ARG A 152 -13.06 -24.46 6.57
N ASN A 153 -13.04 -23.59 7.59
CA ASN A 153 -11.84 -23.21 8.36
C ASN A 153 -10.66 -22.75 7.48
N LEU A 154 -10.95 -22.23 6.28
CA LEU A 154 -9.94 -21.64 5.41
C LEU A 154 -9.80 -20.16 5.75
N HIS A 155 -8.81 -19.86 6.60
CA HIS A 155 -8.42 -18.48 6.92
C HIS A 155 -7.55 -17.92 5.78
N TRP A 156 -7.84 -16.70 5.35
CA TRP A 156 -7.20 -16.04 4.20
C TRP A 156 -6.51 -14.72 4.56
N TYR A 157 -6.09 -14.55 5.83
CA TYR A 157 -5.40 -13.34 6.34
C TYR A 157 -4.26 -13.64 7.30
#